data_AF-A0A7L2RVN7-F1
#
_entry.id   AF-A0A7L2RVN7-F1
#
_cell.length_a   1.000
_cell.length_b   1.000
_cell.length_c   1.000
_cell.angle_alpha   90.00
_cell.angle_beta   90.00
_cell.angle_gamma   90.00
#
_symmetry.space_group_name_H-M   'P 1'
#
loop_
_entity.id
_entity.type
_entity.pdbx_description
1 polymer ?
#
loop_
_entity_poly.entity_id
_entity_poly.type
_entity_poly.pdbx_seq_one_letter_code
_entity_poly.pdbx_strand_id
1 'polypeptide(L)'
;LQVLYEDCRMVAVTAPYVAGFLAFREAPVLVEAVQRLQQEKPTLCPQVLLVDGNGMLHPREFGVACHLGVLTDLPCIGVAKNLLQMDGVVRDELHREQIRSLQKSGDSFPLTDTSGKVLGMVS
;
A
#
# COMPACT_ATOMS: atom_id res chain seq x y z
N LEU A 1 -20.70 0.60 -2.34
CA LEU A 1 -19.80 1.76 -2.14
C LEU A 1 -20.13 2.80 -3.21
N GLN A 2 -20.38 4.05 -2.81
CA GLN A 2 -20.70 5.15 -3.73
C GLN A 2 -19.55 6.18 -3.67
N VAL A 3 -19.16 6.70 -4.82
CA VAL A 3 -18.13 7.75 -4.92
C VAL A 3 -18.75 9.10 -4.58
N LEU A 4 -18.13 9.84 -3.65
CA LEU A 4 -18.55 11.20 -3.25
C LEU A 4 -17.60 12.29 -3.76
N TYR A 5 -16.35 11.91 -4.09
CA TYR A 5 -15.31 12.78 -4.60
C TYR A 5 -14.38 11.98 -5.50
N GLU A 6 -13.95 12.58 -6.61
CA GLU A 6 -12.95 12.06 -7.53
C GLU A 6 -12.06 13.21 -7.98
N ASP A 7 -10.75 12.97 -8.02
CA ASP A 7 -9.77 13.88 -8.60
C ASP A 7 -8.67 13.07 -9.29
N CYS A 8 -8.46 13.37 -10.57
CA CYS A 8 -7.54 12.65 -11.45
C CYS A 8 -6.66 13.66 -12.17
N ARG A 9 -5.33 13.54 -12.02
CA ARG A 9 -4.36 14.42 -12.66
C ARG A 9 -3.24 13.64 -13.34
N MET A 10 -2.92 14.05 -14.56
CA MET A 10 -1.71 13.60 -15.24
C MET A 10 -0.53 14.41 -14.71
N VAL A 11 0.48 13.73 -14.18
CA VAL A 11 1.67 14.35 -13.58
C VAL A 11 2.95 13.81 -14.20
N ALA A 12 3.96 14.67 -14.32
CA ALA A 12 5.30 14.26 -14.74
C ALA A 12 6.11 13.82 -13.51
N VAL A 13 6.52 12.56 -13.47
CA VAL A 13 7.32 12.02 -12.37
C VAL A 13 8.81 12.19 -12.68
N THR A 14 9.41 13.28 -12.18
CA THR A 14 10.79 13.69 -12.50
C THR A 14 11.86 13.02 -11.65
N ALA A 15 11.52 12.46 -10.49
CA ALA A 15 12.46 11.73 -9.65
C ALA A 15 12.98 10.46 -10.38
N PRO A 16 14.27 10.09 -10.24
CA PRO A 16 14.84 8.93 -10.90
C PRO A 16 14.28 7.61 -10.37
N TYR A 17 14.22 6.58 -11.21
CA TYR A 17 13.84 5.24 -10.78
C TYR A 17 15.01 4.56 -10.07
N VAL A 18 14.84 4.33 -8.76
CA VAL A 18 15.74 3.49 -7.96
C VAL A 18 14.90 2.38 -7.35
N ALA A 19 15.28 1.13 -7.60
CA ALA A 19 14.57 -0.02 -7.04
C ALA A 19 14.52 0.07 -5.51
N GLY A 20 13.33 -0.12 -4.93
CA GLY A 20 13.10 0.04 -3.48
C GLY A 20 12.91 1.49 -3.01
N PHE A 21 12.81 2.47 -3.93
CA PHE A 21 12.50 3.88 -3.64
C PHE A 21 11.31 4.40 -4.46
N LEU A 22 10.45 3.50 -4.96
CA LEU A 22 9.26 3.90 -5.74
C LEU A 22 8.36 4.86 -4.96
N ALA A 23 8.23 4.67 -3.64
CA ALA A 23 7.48 5.56 -2.76
C ALA A 23 7.95 7.02 -2.85
N PHE A 24 9.24 7.30 -3.08
CA PHE A 24 9.74 8.68 -3.22
C PHE A 24 9.31 9.36 -4.51
N ARG A 25 8.93 8.57 -5.52
CA ARG A 25 8.41 9.09 -6.80
C ARG A 25 6.92 9.42 -6.70
N GLU A 26 6.16 8.57 -6.02
CA GLU A 26 4.69 8.63 -6.03
C GLU A 26 4.11 9.33 -4.80
N ALA A 27 4.73 9.20 -3.63
CA ALA A 27 4.21 9.78 -2.39
C ALA A 27 4.00 11.30 -2.48
N PRO A 28 4.92 12.12 -3.05
CA PRO A 28 4.69 13.57 -3.14
C PRO A 28 3.42 13.92 -3.93
N VAL A 29 3.17 13.21 -5.04
CA VAL A 29 1.98 13.40 -5.87
C VAL A 29 0.72 13.02 -5.11
N LEU A 30 0.74 11.89 -4.41
CA LEU A 30 -0.40 11.41 -3.62
C LEU A 30 -0.69 12.33 -2.43
N VAL A 31 0.34 12.83 -1.75
CA VAL A 31 0.22 13.82 -0.67
C VAL A 31 -0.45 15.09 -1.19
N GLU A 32 -0.02 15.61 -2.35
CA GLU A 32 -0.63 16.79 -2.95
C GLU A 32 -2.12 16.55 -3.27
N ALA A 33 -2.48 15.37 -3.77
CA ALA A 33 -3.87 15.01 -4.04
C ALA A 33 -4.73 14.98 -2.75
N VAL A 34 -4.21 14.40 -1.67
CA VAL A 34 -4.91 14.36 -0.37
C VAL A 34 -5.05 15.77 0.21
N GLN A 35 -3.99 16.57 0.17
CA GLN A 35 -4.01 17.95 0.68
C GLN A 35 -5.02 18.81 -0.09
N ARG A 36 -5.14 18.61 -1.40
CA ARG A 36 -6.13 19.29 -2.23
C ARG A 36 -7.55 18.93 -1.82
N LEU A 37 -7.85 17.65 -1.61
CA LEU A 37 -9.14 17.22 -1.08
C LEU A 37 -9.44 17.87 0.29
N GLN A 38 -8.45 17.86 1.20
CA GLN A 38 -8.59 18.48 2.52
C GLN A 38 -8.90 19.98 2.45
N GLN A 39 -8.32 20.68 1.46
CA GLN A 39 -8.54 22.11 1.24
C GLN A 39 -9.89 22.40 0.54
N GLU A 40 -10.21 21.66 -0.52
CA GLU A 40 -11.38 21.93 -1.37
C GLU A 40 -12.69 21.38 -0.78
N LYS A 41 -12.63 20.23 -0.10
CA LYS A 41 -13.78 19.51 0.46
C LYS A 41 -13.44 18.91 1.84
N PRO A 42 -13.13 19.74 2.86
CA PRO A 42 -12.73 19.26 4.19
C PRO A 42 -13.74 18.31 4.84
N THR A 43 -15.05 18.50 4.57
CA THR A 43 -16.12 17.62 5.08
C THR A 43 -16.13 16.23 4.46
N LEU A 44 -15.38 16.01 3.37
CA LEU A 44 -15.21 14.74 2.68
C LEU A 44 -13.82 14.12 2.91
N CYS A 45 -13.04 14.65 3.86
CA CYS A 45 -11.74 14.06 4.19
C CYS A 45 -11.92 12.60 4.62
N PRO A 46 -11.17 11.65 4.02
CA PRO A 46 -11.33 10.23 4.33
C PRO A 46 -10.81 9.93 5.73
N GLN A 47 -11.44 8.94 6.37
CA GLN A 47 -11.00 8.42 7.66
C GLN A 47 -9.87 7.39 7.51
N VAL A 48 -9.73 6.80 6.32
CA VAL A 48 -8.70 5.82 5.98
C VAL A 48 -8.42 5.89 4.47
N LEU A 49 -7.15 5.73 4.10
CA LEU A 49 -6.71 5.61 2.72
C LEU A 49 -6.38 4.15 2.39
N LEU A 50 -6.94 3.65 1.28
CA LEU A 50 -6.50 2.39 0.67
C LEU A 50 -5.56 2.74 -0.48
N VAL A 51 -4.30 2.33 -0.36
CA VAL A 51 -3.23 2.73 -1.28
C VAL A 51 -2.81 1.53 -2.13
N ASP A 52 -2.81 1.67 -3.45
CA ASP A 52 -2.30 0.62 -4.36
C ASP A 52 -0.77 0.55 -4.23
N GLY A 53 -0.30 -0.33 -3.35
CA GLY A 53 1.10 -0.43 -2.99
C GLY A 53 1.32 -1.00 -1.60
N ASN A 54 2.58 -1.20 -1.23
CA ASN A 54 2.94 -1.78 0.05
C ASN A 54 2.96 -0.74 1.19
N GLY A 55 2.68 -1.20 2.41
CA GLY A 55 2.96 -0.51 3.67
C GLY A 55 4.19 -1.09 4.36
N MET A 56 3.98 -1.79 5.48
CA MET A 56 5.03 -2.43 6.28
C MET A 56 5.73 -3.60 5.55
N LEU A 57 5.05 -4.26 4.60
CA LEU A 57 5.64 -5.27 3.72
C LEU A 57 6.60 -4.61 2.71
N HIS A 58 7.73 -4.13 3.20
CA HIS A 58 8.78 -3.44 2.45
C HIS A 58 10.14 -3.70 3.11
N PRO A 59 11.27 -3.77 2.37
CA PRO A 59 12.59 -4.07 2.96
C PRO A 59 13.05 -3.12 4.08
N ARG A 60 12.43 -1.93 4.17
CA ARG A 60 12.66 -0.93 5.21
C ARG A 60 11.44 -0.70 6.10
N GLU A 61 10.45 -1.56 6.00
CA GLU A 61 9.16 -1.46 6.69
C GLU A 61 8.42 -0.13 6.43
N PHE A 62 8.70 0.49 5.28
CA PHE A 62 8.26 1.84 4.97
C PHE A 62 7.94 2.00 3.48
N GLY A 63 6.88 1.32 3.04
CA GLY A 63 6.34 1.44 1.69
C GLY A 63 5.54 2.73 1.47
N VAL A 64 4.95 2.86 0.28
CA VAL A 64 4.20 4.07 -0.13
C VAL A 64 3.00 4.38 0.78
N ALA A 65 2.30 3.36 1.27
CA ALA A 65 1.16 3.56 2.17
C ALA A 65 1.61 4.13 3.53
N CYS A 66 2.75 3.67 4.06
CA CYS A 66 3.34 4.21 5.28
C CYS A 66 3.82 5.66 5.07
N HIS A 67 4.51 5.91 3.95
CA HIS A 67 4.97 7.24 3.57
C HIS A 67 3.81 8.24 3.49
N LEU A 68 2.73 7.85 2.81
CA LEU A 68 1.53 8.69 2.66
C LEU A 68 0.91 8.98 4.03
N GLY A 69 0.66 7.94 4.83
CA GLY A 69 0.02 8.10 6.13
C GLY A 69 0.78 9.00 7.10
N VAL A 70 2.12 8.88 7.14
CA VAL A 70 2.97 9.76 7.96
C VAL A 70 2.91 11.21 7.48
N LEU A 71 2.91 11.45 6.16
CA LEU A 71 2.93 12.81 5.61
C LEU A 71 1.56 13.51 5.62
N THR A 72 0.48 12.74 5.57
CA THR A 72 -0.90 13.29 5.57
C THR A 72 -1.56 13.24 6.94
N ASP A 73 -0.94 12.58 7.92
CA ASP A 73 -1.52 12.28 9.23
C ASP A 73 -2.86 11.53 9.12
N LEU A 74 -2.93 10.55 8.21
CA LEU A 74 -4.13 9.74 7.96
C LEU A 74 -3.83 8.24 8.10
N PRO A 75 -4.75 7.45 8.67
CA PRO A 75 -4.67 5.99 8.63
C PRO A 75 -4.57 5.48 7.19
N CYS A 76 -3.59 4.61 6.92
CA CYS A 76 -3.33 4.07 5.58
C CYS A 76 -3.20 2.55 5.60
N ILE A 77 -3.80 1.89 4.61
CA ILE A 77 -3.66 0.46 4.35
C ILE A 77 -3.09 0.29 2.95
N GLY A 78 -1.95 -0.40 2.86
CA GLY A 78 -1.37 -0.79 1.57
C GLY A 78 -2.04 -2.05 1.03
N VAL A 79 -2.57 -1.96 -0.19
CA VAL A 79 -3.22 -3.06 -0.92
C VAL A 79 -2.41 -3.34 -2.17
N ALA A 80 -1.44 -4.26 -2.07
CA ALA A 80 -0.58 -4.62 -3.19
C ALA A 80 -1.15 -5.80 -3.98
N LYS A 81 -1.10 -5.70 -5.32
CA LYS A 81 -1.57 -6.76 -6.24
C LYS A 81 -0.54 -7.87 -6.47
N ASN A 82 0.73 -7.59 -6.20
CA ASN A 82 1.84 -8.52 -6.40
C ASN A 82 2.61 -8.68 -5.09
N LEU A 83 3.02 -9.92 -4.79
CA LEU A 83 3.85 -10.21 -3.63
C LEU A 83 5.23 -9.58 -3.79
N LEU A 84 5.59 -8.69 -2.86
CA LEU A 84 6.98 -8.24 -2.72
C LEU A 84 7.76 -9.31 -1.98
N GLN A 85 8.76 -9.88 -2.65
CA GLN A 85 9.60 -10.92 -2.06
C GLN A 85 10.73 -10.30 -1.25
N MET A 86 10.81 -10.64 0.04
CA MET A 86 11.78 -10.12 0.99
C MET A 86 11.84 -11.02 2.23
N ASP A 87 13.02 -11.15 2.83
CA ASP A 87 13.23 -11.78 4.14
C ASP A 87 12.31 -12.99 4.46
N GLY A 88 12.46 -14.09 3.73
CA GLY A 88 11.67 -15.32 3.93
C GLY A 88 10.27 -15.29 3.29
N VAL A 89 9.73 -14.12 2.96
CA VAL A 89 8.52 -13.98 2.15
C VAL A 89 8.89 -14.21 0.68
N VAL A 90 8.60 -15.40 0.16
CA VAL A 90 8.93 -15.82 -1.21
C VAL A 90 7.73 -16.44 -1.91
N ARG A 91 7.74 -16.43 -3.25
CA ARG A 91 6.68 -17.04 -4.07
C ARG A 91 7.01 -18.49 -4.44
N ASP A 92 7.20 -19.33 -3.44
CA ASP A 92 7.51 -20.75 -3.59
C ASP A 92 6.24 -21.61 -3.80
N GLU A 93 6.36 -22.94 -3.70
CA GLU A 93 5.20 -23.85 -3.84
C GLU A 93 4.30 -23.81 -2.60
N LEU A 94 4.87 -23.69 -1.40
CA LEU A 94 4.09 -23.57 -0.16
C LEU A 94 3.16 -22.36 -0.20
N HIS A 95 3.68 -21.20 -0.62
CA HIS A 95 2.88 -20.00 -0.80
C HIS A 95 1.74 -20.20 -1.82
N ARG A 96 2.01 -20.93 -2.91
CA ARG A 96 0.98 -21.24 -3.92
C ARG A 96 -0.07 -22.20 -3.40
N GLU A 97 0.31 -23.19 -2.60
CA GLU A 97 -0.63 -24.09 -1.92
C GLU A 97 -1.52 -23.32 -0.95
N GLN A 98 -0.95 -22.39 -0.17
CA GLN A 98 -1.74 -21.51 0.71
C GLN A 98 -2.74 -20.65 -0.07
N ILE A 99 -2.34 -20.05 -1.20
CA ILE A 99 -3.28 -19.35 -2.08
C ILE A 99 -4.39 -20.27 -2.57
N ARG A 100 -4.06 -21.50 -3.03
CA ARG A 100 -5.06 -22.49 -3.49
C ARG A 100 -6.02 -22.90 -2.37
N SER A 101 -5.60 -22.77 -1.11
CA SER A 101 -6.43 -23.10 0.05
C SER A 101 -7.50 -22.06 0.39
N LEU A 102 -7.37 -20.82 -0.11
CA LEU A 102 -8.38 -19.76 0.05
C LEU A 102 -9.62 -20.09 -0.81
N GLN A 103 -10.75 -20.40 -0.17
CA GLN A 103 -11.95 -20.90 -0.86
C GLN A 103 -13.04 -19.84 -1.03
N LYS A 104 -13.09 -18.84 -0.15
CA LYS A 104 -14.12 -17.80 -0.16
C LYS A 104 -13.54 -16.43 0.16
N SER A 105 -14.26 -15.39 -0.28
CA SER A 105 -13.92 -14.01 0.06
C SER A 105 -13.83 -13.83 1.58
N GLY A 106 -12.72 -13.24 2.03
CA GLY A 106 -12.42 -13.04 3.45
C GLY A 106 -11.56 -14.13 4.08
N ASP A 107 -11.31 -15.24 3.39
CA ASP A 107 -10.23 -16.14 3.79
C ASP A 107 -8.90 -15.41 3.66
N SER A 108 -7.95 -15.67 4.57
CA SER A 108 -6.64 -15.04 4.51
C SER A 108 -5.57 -15.86 5.23
N PHE A 109 -4.31 -15.60 4.92
CA PHE A 109 -3.16 -16.15 5.64
C PHE A 109 -2.05 -15.10 5.82
N PRO A 110 -1.25 -15.18 6.90
CA PRO A 110 -0.21 -14.20 7.18
C PRO A 110 1.00 -14.36 6.26
N LEU A 111 1.62 -13.23 5.93
CA LEU A 111 2.97 -13.15 5.40
C LEU A 111 3.91 -12.84 6.55
N THR A 112 4.83 -13.77 6.81
CA THR A 112 5.73 -13.72 7.96
C THR A 112 7.18 -13.75 7.49
N ASP A 113 8.03 -12.93 8.11
CA ASP A 113 9.47 -12.96 7.84
C ASP A 113 10.20 -14.13 8.51
N THR A 114 11.51 -14.23 8.29
CA THR A 114 12.35 -15.28 8.90
C THR A 114 12.43 -15.19 10.43
N SER A 115 12.11 -14.03 11.02
CA SER A 115 12.07 -13.82 12.47
C SER A 115 10.75 -14.27 13.10
N GLY A 116 9.72 -14.56 12.31
CA GLY A 116 8.38 -14.88 12.77
C GLY A 116 7.46 -13.66 12.91
N LYS A 117 7.90 -12.47 12.49
CA LYS A 117 7.08 -11.26 12.50
C LYS A 117 6.13 -11.22 11.31
N VAL A 118 4.87 -10.91 11.57
CA VAL A 118 3.85 -10.75 10.52
C VAL A 118 4.01 -9.38 9.87
N LEU A 119 4.20 -9.37 8.55
CA LEU A 119 4.41 -8.17 7.74
C LEU A 119 3.16 -7.76 6.95
N GLY A 120 2.22 -8.68 6.76
CA GLY A 120 0.98 -8.45 6.03
C GLY A 120 0.11 -9.69 5.96
N MET A 121 -0.98 -9.61 5.20
CA MET A 121 -1.91 -10.70 4.95
C MET A 121 -2.11 -10.87 3.45
N VAL A 122 -2.29 -12.11 3.01
CA VAL A 122 -2.89 -12.44 1.72
C VAL A 122 -4.36 -12.74 1.97
N SER A 123 -5.26 -12.16 1.18
CA SER A 123 -6.72 -12.36 1.26
C SER A 123 -7.35 -12.51 -0.11
#